data_AF-A0A0C5BVR3-F1
#
_entry.id   AF-A0A0C5BVR3-F1
#
_cell.length_a   1.000
_cell.length_b   1.000
_cell.length_c   1.000
_cell.angle_alpha   90.00
_cell.angle_beta   90.00
_cell.angle_gamma   90.00
#
_symmetry.space_group_name_H-M   'P 1'
#
loop_
_entity.id
_entity.type
_entity.pdbx_description
1 polymer ?
#
loop_
_entity_poly.entity_id
_entity_poly.type
_entity_poly.pdbx_seq_one_letter_code
_entity_poly.pdbx_strand_id
1 'polypeptide(L)'
;MATKKKVGYIERFLKKADKAIDEGVKRADEVLEDAVEFGSMTAKQAAQASKEIQNRAKKESEQLHKKGTKKISEGISAVKNAGVGTEDDLATLEKLGKLRKAGVITQKEFQAKKKKILDRI
;
A
#
# COMPACT_ATOMS: atom_id res chain seq x y z
N MET A 1 -18.30 78.78 20.61
CA MET A 1 -18.16 78.11 19.28
C MET A 1 -17.17 76.93 19.26
N ALA A 2 -16.36 76.67 20.29
CA ALA A 2 -15.34 75.61 20.27
C ALA A 2 -15.88 74.16 20.43
N THR A 3 -17.02 73.97 21.10
CA THR A 3 -17.61 72.64 21.36
C THR A 3 -18.21 72.00 20.10
N LYS A 4 -18.84 72.79 19.22
CA LYS A 4 -19.38 72.31 17.91
C LYS A 4 -18.30 71.72 16.99
N LYS A 5 -17.06 72.26 17.01
CA LYS A 5 -15.94 71.75 16.17
C LYS A 5 -15.43 70.37 16.62
N LYS A 6 -15.44 70.08 17.93
CA LYS A 6 -14.99 68.78 18.47
C LYS A 6 -15.99 67.65 18.18
N VAL A 7 -17.29 67.92 18.27
CA VAL A 7 -18.35 66.94 17.97
C VAL A 7 -18.29 66.46 16.51
N GLY A 8 -18.07 67.37 15.54
CA GLY A 8 -17.96 67.01 14.13
C GLY A 8 -16.67 66.26 13.76
N TYR A 9 -15.58 66.40 14.53
CA TYR A 9 -14.35 65.64 14.31
C TYR A 9 -14.51 64.17 14.72
N ILE A 10 -15.15 63.94 15.88
CA ILE A 10 -15.42 62.59 16.40
C ILE A 10 -16.32 61.83 15.43
N GLU A 11 -17.37 62.47 14.91
CA GLU A 11 -18.28 61.83 13.94
C GLU A 11 -17.56 61.43 12.64
N ARG A 12 -16.65 62.27 12.13
CA ARG A 12 -15.83 61.94 10.95
C ARG A 12 -14.82 60.81 11.23
N PHE A 13 -14.28 60.76 12.44
CA PHE A 13 -13.39 59.70 12.86
C PHE A 13 -14.11 58.35 12.93
N LEU A 14 -15.29 58.32 13.58
CA LEU A 14 -16.12 57.12 13.66
C LEU A 14 -16.52 56.62 12.26
N LYS A 15 -17.00 57.50 11.38
CA LYS A 15 -17.31 57.13 9.98
C LYS A 15 -16.12 56.55 9.21
N LYS A 16 -14.90 57.04 9.46
CA LYS A 16 -13.69 56.48 8.85
C LYS A 16 -13.33 55.11 9.44
N ALA A 17 -13.52 54.93 10.75
CA ALA A 17 -13.30 53.66 11.42
C ALA A 17 -14.27 52.59 10.91
N ASP A 18 -15.57 52.92 10.83
CA ASP A 18 -16.60 52.02 10.29
C ASP A 18 -16.26 51.59 8.86
N LYS A 19 -15.88 52.56 8.00
CA LYS A 19 -15.47 52.25 6.63
C LYS A 19 -14.23 51.36 6.57
N ALA A 20 -13.25 51.57 7.45
CA ALA A 20 -12.06 50.73 7.51
C ALA A 20 -12.37 49.31 8.00
N ILE A 21 -13.34 49.17 8.92
CA ILE A 21 -13.83 47.87 9.40
C ILE A 21 -14.54 47.14 8.26
N ASP A 22 -15.46 47.80 7.54
CA ASP A 22 -16.19 47.21 6.42
C ASP A 22 -15.25 46.75 5.30
N GLU A 23 -14.25 47.57 4.95
CA GLU A 23 -13.21 47.21 3.99
C GLU A 23 -12.34 46.05 4.49
N GLY A 24 -12.06 46.01 5.80
CA GLY A 24 -11.35 44.91 6.43
C GLY A 24 -12.12 43.59 6.37
N VAL A 25 -13.44 43.63 6.63
CA VAL A 25 -14.32 42.45 6.54
C VAL A 25 -14.38 41.94 5.10
N LYS A 26 -14.60 42.82 4.12
CA LYS A 26 -14.62 42.40 2.70
C LYS A 26 -13.32 41.74 2.26
N ARG A 27 -12.18 42.29 2.65
CA ARG A 27 -10.87 41.68 2.33
C ARG A 27 -10.68 40.34 3.03
N ALA A 28 -11.19 40.18 4.25
CA ALA A 28 -11.13 38.91 4.95
C ALA A 28 -11.98 37.85 4.23
N ASP A 29 -13.17 38.22 3.75
CA ASP A 29 -14.04 37.31 2.98
C ASP A 29 -13.38 36.90 1.66
N GLU A 30 -12.80 37.84 0.91
CA GLU A 30 -12.05 37.55 -0.34
C GLU A 30 -10.89 36.57 -0.09
N VAL A 31 -10.09 36.80 0.97
CA VAL A 31 -8.97 35.91 1.32
C VAL A 31 -9.46 34.52 1.73
N LEU A 32 -10.61 34.43 2.42
CA LEU A 32 -11.19 33.14 2.80
C LEU A 32 -11.71 32.37 1.58
N GLU A 33 -12.36 33.05 0.64
CA GLU A 33 -12.81 32.46 -0.63
C GLU A 33 -11.63 31.91 -1.43
N ASP A 34 -10.58 32.72 -1.60
CA ASP A 34 -9.33 32.30 -2.26
C ASP A 34 -8.73 31.07 -1.56
N ALA A 35 -8.63 31.10 -0.22
CA ALA A 35 -8.06 30.00 0.54
C ALA A 35 -8.87 28.70 0.39
N VAL A 36 -10.20 28.80 0.34
CA VAL A 36 -11.08 27.64 0.10
C VAL A 36 -10.89 27.11 -1.32
N GLU A 37 -10.80 27.98 -2.32
CA GLU A 37 -10.58 27.57 -3.71
C GLU A 37 -9.22 26.86 -3.86
N PHE A 38 -8.14 27.47 -3.36
CA PHE A 38 -6.79 26.87 -3.36
C PHE A 38 -6.76 25.53 -2.61
N GLY A 39 -7.41 25.46 -1.44
CA GLY A 39 -7.54 24.23 -0.68
C GLY A 39 -8.24 23.13 -1.49
N SER A 40 -9.34 23.49 -2.17
CA SER A 40 -10.09 22.56 -3.00
C SER A 40 -9.30 22.07 -4.22
N MET A 41 -8.54 22.94 -4.88
CA MET A 41 -7.70 22.59 -6.02
C MET A 41 -6.58 21.65 -5.60
N THR A 42 -5.92 21.96 -4.48
CA THR A 42 -4.84 21.15 -3.92
C THR A 42 -5.34 19.76 -3.53
N ALA A 43 -6.49 19.68 -2.86
CA ALA A 43 -7.10 18.40 -2.50
C ALA A 43 -7.47 17.55 -3.74
N LYS A 44 -8.01 18.18 -4.79
CA LYS A 44 -8.32 17.50 -6.06
C LYS A 44 -7.05 16.96 -6.74
N GLN A 45 -5.99 17.76 -6.81
CA GLN A 45 -4.72 17.33 -7.40
C GLN A 45 -4.08 16.19 -6.61
N ALA A 46 -4.07 16.29 -5.28
CA ALA A 46 -3.58 15.23 -4.41
C ALA A 46 -4.38 13.92 -4.57
N ALA A 47 -5.70 14.03 -4.67
CA ALA A 47 -6.57 12.87 -4.91
C ALA A 47 -6.32 12.22 -6.28
N GLN A 48 -6.16 13.03 -7.33
CA GLN A 48 -5.84 12.54 -8.68
C GLN A 48 -4.48 11.83 -8.70
N ALA A 49 -3.43 12.46 -8.16
CA ALA A 49 -2.09 11.87 -8.07
C ALA A 49 -2.11 10.55 -7.29
N SER A 50 -2.82 10.51 -6.16
CA SER A 50 -2.96 9.30 -5.34
C SER A 50 -3.64 8.16 -6.11
N LYS A 51 -4.70 8.47 -6.86
CA LYS A 51 -5.41 7.49 -7.69
C LYS A 51 -4.53 6.93 -8.80
N GLU A 52 -3.71 7.77 -9.44
CA GLU A 52 -2.76 7.31 -10.46
C GLU A 52 -1.70 6.38 -9.88
N ILE A 53 -1.10 6.74 -8.74
CA ILE A 53 -0.11 5.90 -8.04
C ILE A 53 -0.74 4.55 -7.68
N GLN A 54 -1.95 4.55 -7.13
CA GLN A 54 -2.65 3.33 -6.78
C GLN A 54 -2.91 2.43 -8.01
N ASN A 55 -3.27 3.02 -9.14
CA ASN A 55 -3.49 2.27 -10.38
C ASN A 55 -2.20 1.67 -10.93
N ARG A 56 -1.08 2.41 -10.86
CA ARG A 56 0.25 1.89 -11.26
C ARG A 56 0.68 0.75 -10.34
N ALA A 57 0.57 0.93 -9.03
CA ALA A 57 0.90 -0.09 -8.04
C ALA A 57 0.09 -1.38 -8.22
N LYS A 58 -1.21 -1.28 -8.53
CA LYS A 58 -2.05 -2.45 -8.85
C LYS A 58 -1.55 -3.20 -10.08
N LYS A 59 -1.26 -2.49 -11.18
CA LYS A 59 -0.75 -3.08 -12.41
C LYS A 59 0.60 -3.77 -12.21
N GLU A 60 1.53 -3.12 -11.50
CA GLU A 60 2.85 -3.69 -11.19
C GLU A 60 2.74 -4.93 -10.31
N SER A 61 1.88 -4.88 -9.28
CA SER A 61 1.61 -6.02 -8.40
C SER A 61 1.08 -7.23 -9.17
N GLU A 62 0.09 -7.02 -10.06
CA GLU A 62 -0.43 -8.10 -10.91
C GLU A 62 0.65 -8.69 -11.83
N GLN A 63 1.50 -7.84 -12.41
CA GLN A 63 2.60 -8.30 -13.27
C GLN A 63 3.65 -9.09 -12.48
N LEU A 64 4.02 -8.62 -11.29
CA LEU A 64 4.94 -9.32 -10.39
C LEU A 64 4.36 -10.66 -9.96
N HIS A 65 3.08 -10.71 -9.59
CA HIS A 65 2.42 -11.95 -9.21
C HIS A 65 2.41 -12.94 -10.37
N LYS A 66 2.02 -12.52 -11.59
CA LYS A 66 2.06 -13.36 -12.79
C LYS A 66 3.46 -13.86 -13.12
N LYS A 67 4.49 -13.01 -13.02
CA LYS A 67 5.89 -13.40 -13.24
C LYS A 67 6.37 -14.38 -12.16
N GLY A 68 6.01 -14.14 -10.91
CA GLY A 68 6.35 -14.98 -9.77
C GLY A 68 5.75 -16.37 -9.90
N THR A 69 4.44 -16.47 -10.16
CA THR A 69 3.77 -17.76 -10.37
C THR A 69 4.33 -18.50 -11.58
N LYS A 70 4.62 -17.78 -12.68
CA LYS A 70 5.25 -18.37 -13.87
C LYS A 70 6.63 -18.95 -13.54
N LYS A 71 7.51 -18.20 -12.86
CA LYS A 71 8.85 -18.68 -12.46
C LYS A 71 8.78 -19.86 -11.50
N ILE A 72 7.85 -19.84 -10.54
CA ILE A 72 7.65 -20.97 -9.63
C ILE A 72 7.21 -22.20 -10.43
N SER A 73 6.24 -22.05 -11.33
CA SER A 73 5.76 -23.14 -12.17
C SER A 73 6.85 -23.70 -13.10
N GLU A 74 7.66 -22.82 -13.71
CA GLU A 74 8.82 -23.19 -14.52
C GLU A 74 9.86 -23.94 -13.68
N GLY A 75 10.17 -23.47 -12.47
CA GLY A 75 11.08 -24.15 -11.54
C GLY A 75 10.56 -25.51 -11.09
N ILE A 76 9.28 -25.63 -10.74
CA ILE A 76 8.64 -26.91 -10.39
C ILE A 76 8.67 -27.87 -11.58
N SER A 77 8.36 -27.37 -12.78
CA SER A 77 8.38 -28.17 -14.00
C SER A 77 9.79 -28.60 -14.37
N ALA A 78 10.79 -27.74 -14.20
CA ALA A 78 12.19 -28.08 -14.41
C ALA A 78 12.66 -29.17 -13.45
N VAL A 79 12.31 -29.10 -12.15
CA VAL A 79 12.59 -30.16 -11.18
C VAL A 79 11.85 -31.46 -11.53
N LYS A 80 10.59 -31.37 -11.95
CA LYS A 80 9.79 -32.54 -12.35
C LYS A 80 10.37 -33.22 -13.60
N ASN A 81 10.85 -32.44 -14.57
CA ASN A 81 11.40 -32.92 -15.83
C ASN A 81 12.88 -33.33 -15.72
N ALA A 82 13.63 -32.77 -14.77
CA ALA A 82 14.98 -33.20 -14.45
C ALA A 82 15.03 -34.61 -13.87
N GLY A 83 13.87 -35.17 -13.50
CA GLY A 83 13.76 -36.41 -12.76
C GLY A 83 14.30 -36.19 -11.35
N VAL A 84 13.49 -36.49 -10.34
CA VAL A 84 14.06 -36.83 -9.04
C VAL A 84 14.92 -38.06 -9.33
N GLY A 85 16.24 -37.87 -9.41
CA GLY A 85 17.14 -38.94 -9.79
C GLY A 85 16.98 -40.10 -8.82
N THR A 86 17.18 -41.33 -9.29
CA THR A 86 17.20 -42.54 -8.45
C THR A 86 18.12 -42.36 -7.22
N GLU A 87 19.13 -41.50 -7.33
CA GLU A 87 20.03 -41.07 -6.26
C GLU A 87 19.32 -40.31 -5.11
N ASP A 88 18.39 -39.40 -5.44
CA ASP A 88 17.59 -38.67 -4.45
C ASP A 88 16.56 -39.59 -3.77
N ASP A 89 16.01 -40.56 -4.51
CA ASP A 89 15.08 -41.55 -3.95
C ASP A 89 15.82 -42.53 -3.02
N LEU A 90 17.06 -42.91 -3.33
CA LEU A 90 17.93 -43.68 -2.43
C LEU A 90 18.29 -42.89 -1.16
N ALA A 91 18.65 -41.62 -1.28
CA ALA A 91 18.92 -40.75 -0.13
C ALA A 91 17.66 -40.55 0.74
N THR A 92 16.48 -40.49 0.11
CA THR A 92 15.19 -40.40 0.81
C THR A 92 14.87 -41.69 1.57
N LEU A 93 15.17 -42.85 1.01
CA LEU A 93 15.05 -44.15 1.69
C LEU A 93 15.96 -44.25 2.91
N GLU A 94 17.19 -43.75 2.82
CA GLU A 94 18.14 -43.74 3.95
C GLU A 94 17.61 -42.89 5.12
N LYS A 95 17.10 -41.69 4.83
CA LYS A 95 16.48 -40.80 5.83
C LYS A 95 15.24 -41.44 6.47
N LEU A 96 14.39 -42.11 5.68
CA LEU A 96 13.24 -42.86 6.17
C LEU A 96 13.64 -43.97 7.15
N GLY A 97 14.75 -44.67 6.87
CA GLY A 97 15.32 -45.68 7.76
C GLY A 97 15.79 -45.09 9.10
N LYS A 98 16.42 -43.91 9.07
CA LYS A 98 16.84 -43.18 10.28
C LYS A 98 15.64 -42.75 11.14
N LEU A 99 14.56 -42.26 10.52
CA LEU A 99 13.33 -41.87 11.22
C LEU A 99 12.63 -43.05 11.90
N ARG A 100 12.63 -44.21 11.26
CA ARG A 100 12.12 -45.45 11.87
C ARG A 100 12.96 -45.86 13.08
N LYS A 101 14.30 -45.83 12.94
CA LYS A 101 15.22 -46.16 14.04
C LYS A 101 15.08 -45.19 15.21
N ALA A 102 14.79 -43.92 14.93
CA ALA A 102 14.54 -42.89 15.94
C ALA A 102 13.14 -42.96 16.57
N GLY A 103 12.27 -43.90 16.16
CA GLY A 103 10.92 -44.06 16.71
C GLY A 103 9.93 -42.96 16.31
N VAL A 104 10.31 -42.07 15.38
CA VAL A 104 9.48 -40.93 14.93
C VAL A 104 8.32 -41.39 14.06
N ILE A 105 8.46 -42.54 13.39
CA ILE A 105 7.42 -43.13 12.54
C ILE A 105 7.19 -44.59 12.90
N THR A 106 5.96 -45.05 12.70
CA THR A 106 5.59 -46.45 12.90
C THR A 106 6.03 -47.34 11.74
N GLN A 107 6.15 -48.64 11.98
CA GLN A 107 6.52 -49.62 10.94
C GLN A 107 5.54 -49.62 9.76
N LYS A 108 4.25 -49.40 10.00
CA LYS A 108 3.22 -49.34 8.95
C LYS A 108 3.44 -48.13 8.05
N GLU A 109 3.72 -46.97 8.63
CA GLU A 109 4.00 -45.74 7.89
C GLU A 109 5.32 -45.83 7.11
N PHE A 110 6.35 -46.44 7.70
CA PHE A 110 7.62 -46.69 7.04
C PHE A 110 7.44 -47.56 5.79
N GLN A 111 6.73 -48.69 5.89
CA GLN A 111 6.53 -49.59 4.76
C GLN A 111 5.69 -48.95 3.65
N ALA A 112 4.63 -48.23 4.02
CA ALA A 112 3.78 -47.53 3.05
C ALA A 112 4.56 -46.46 2.26
N LYS A 113 5.42 -45.68 2.93
CA LYS A 113 6.25 -44.66 2.28
C LYS A 113 7.42 -45.27 1.50
N LYS A 114 8.04 -46.35 2.00
CA LYS A 114 9.09 -47.10 1.30
C LYS A 114 8.60 -47.66 -0.03
N LYS A 115 7.41 -48.29 -0.03
CA LYS A 115 6.81 -48.85 -1.25
C LYS A 115 6.61 -47.77 -2.32
N LYS A 116 6.04 -46.61 -1.95
CA LYS A 116 5.83 -45.48 -2.86
C LYS A 116 7.11 -44.85 -3.45
N ILE A 117 8.27 -45.07 -2.83
CA ILE A 117 9.56 -44.61 -3.36
C ILE A 117 10.15 -45.69 -4.27
N LEU A 118 10.08 -46.96 -3.86
CA LEU A 118 10.53 -48.08 -4.69
C LEU A 118 9.70 -48.27 -5.96
N ASP A 119 8.40 -47.95 -5.94
CA ASP A 119 7.55 -47.97 -7.14
C ASP A 119 7.93 -46.87 -8.16
N ARG A 120 8.82 -45.94 -7.78
CA ARG A 120 9.24 -44.76 -8.56
C ARG A 120 10.66 -44.86 -9.13
N ILE A 121 11.46 -45.79 -8.61
CA ILE A 121 12.80 -46.18 -9.08
C ILE A 121 12.65 -47.31 -10.11
#